data_AF-A0A0E3ZSU9-F1
#
_entry.id   AF-A0A0E3ZSU9-F1
#
_cell.length_a   1.000
_cell.length_b   1.000
_cell.length_c   1.000
_cell.angle_alpha   90.00
_cell.angle_beta   90.00
_cell.angle_gamma   90.00
#
_symmetry.space_group_name_H-M   'P 1'
#
loop_
_entity.id
_entity.type
_entity.pdbx_description
1 polymer ?
#
loop_
_entity_poly.entity_id
_entity_poly.type
_entity_poly.pdbx_seq_one_letter_code
_entity_poly.pdbx_strand_id
1 'polypeptide(L)'
;MTRQGDNGFTNADAFDLRNSRYGLLVGYHIGRVTVESGATTLPVYTGYRFVVDPGFVVGSATKVTYWQFSLNIQYTIWRPAKQLDLNALAGLAVNTELGESLLSPTYQTIATKTNPDGSQTTTRSTITTLYRKNFLSSSLGVSLTYQLASLFDINVQVNRLFSSKNIVNRSAQLQQSGNSSSYNVTTKAGAGGLSALLSVTYRFKTTN
;
A
#
# COMPACT_ATOMS: atom_id res chain seq x y z
N MET A 1 -1.22 11.57 34.77
CA MET A 1 -1.43 12.09 33.40
C MET A 1 -1.57 10.91 32.46
N THR A 2 -2.76 10.69 31.93
CA THR A 2 -3.04 9.66 30.91
C THR A 2 -2.54 10.19 29.57
N ARG A 3 -1.42 9.64 29.04
CA ARG A 3 -0.85 10.07 27.75
C ARG A 3 -1.69 9.50 26.60
N GLN A 4 -2.22 10.40 25.79
CA GLN A 4 -3.02 10.13 24.60
C GLN A 4 -2.06 9.98 23.40
N GLY A 5 -1.96 8.79 22.80
CA GLY A 5 -1.43 8.64 21.44
C GLY A 5 -0.22 7.73 21.21
N ASP A 6 -0.16 6.56 21.84
CA ASP A 6 0.73 5.47 21.41
C ASP A 6 0.11 4.72 20.23
N ASN A 7 0.13 5.34 19.04
CA ASN A 7 -0.53 4.77 17.87
C ASN A 7 0.50 4.37 16.82
N GLY A 8 0.66 3.06 16.65
CA GLY A 8 1.19 2.50 15.43
C GLY A 8 0.22 2.74 14.28
N PHE A 9 0.73 3.08 13.09
CA PHE A 9 -0.12 3.21 11.91
C PHE A 9 0.31 2.21 10.83
N THR A 10 -0.71 1.57 10.27
CA THR A 10 -0.57 0.57 9.20
C THR A 10 -0.94 1.16 7.85
N ASN A 11 -1.49 2.38 7.85
CA ASN A 11 -1.62 3.27 6.72
C ASN A 11 -1.03 4.60 7.18
N ALA A 12 0.10 5.02 6.62
CA ALA A 12 0.44 6.45 6.68
C ALA A 12 -0.74 7.20 6.04
N ASP A 13 -1.05 8.42 6.49
CA ASP A 13 -2.08 9.31 5.93
C ASP A 13 -1.81 9.68 4.44
N ALA A 14 -1.73 8.69 3.56
CA ALA A 14 -1.10 8.79 2.27
C ALA A 14 -1.97 8.08 1.23
N PHE A 15 -3.11 8.71 0.91
CA PHE A 15 -3.34 9.02 -0.49
C PHE A 15 -2.24 9.99 -0.96
N ASP A 16 -0.99 9.51 -1.01
CA ASP A 16 0.10 10.26 -1.60
C ASP A 16 0.01 10.04 -3.11
N LEU A 17 -0.81 10.86 -3.76
CA LEU A 17 -0.97 10.92 -5.20
C LEU A 17 0.36 11.16 -5.95
N ARG A 18 1.43 11.56 -5.24
CA ARG A 18 2.78 11.75 -5.81
C ARG A 18 3.50 10.45 -6.11
N ASN A 19 3.03 9.32 -5.59
CA ASN A 19 3.60 8.00 -5.87
C ASN A 19 2.81 7.29 -6.96
N SER A 20 2.66 7.93 -8.13
CA SER A 20 2.05 7.34 -9.31
C SER A 20 2.72 6.00 -9.62
N ARG A 21 1.88 4.99 -9.82
CA ARG A 21 2.30 3.62 -10.12
C ARG A 21 1.89 3.29 -11.53
N TYR A 22 2.71 2.47 -12.15
CA TYR A 22 2.54 2.05 -13.52
C TYR A 22 2.46 0.53 -13.55
N GLY A 23 1.78 0.05 -14.56
CA GLY A 23 1.66 -1.37 -14.81
C GLY A 23 1.16 -1.58 -16.21
N LEU A 24 1.28 -2.81 -16.65
CA LEU A 24 0.79 -3.24 -17.94
C LEU A 24 -0.12 -4.44 -17.71
N LEU A 25 -1.32 -4.36 -18.26
CA LEU A 25 -2.31 -5.42 -18.24
C LEU A 25 -2.61 -5.81 -19.70
N VAL A 26 -2.76 -7.11 -19.91
CA VAL A 26 -3.22 -7.70 -21.17
C VAL A 26 -4.50 -8.44 -20.88
N GLY A 27 -5.53 -8.17 -21.67
CA GLY A 27 -6.86 -8.73 -21.49
C GLY A 27 -7.37 -9.44 -22.72
N TYR A 28 -8.16 -10.48 -22.52
CA TYR A 28 -8.96 -11.11 -23.56
C TYR A 28 -10.44 -11.00 -23.20
N HIS A 29 -11.22 -10.48 -24.15
CA HIS A 29 -12.64 -10.21 -23.98
C HIS A 29 -13.47 -11.27 -24.70
N ILE A 30 -14.37 -11.92 -23.95
CA ILE A 30 -15.29 -12.94 -24.44
C ILE A 30 -16.71 -12.61 -23.96
N GLY A 31 -17.52 -12.02 -24.83
CA GLY A 31 -18.92 -11.71 -24.56
C GLY A 31 -19.11 -10.66 -23.45
N ARG A 32 -19.40 -11.11 -22.22
CA ARG A 32 -19.53 -10.24 -21.03
C ARG A 32 -18.39 -10.39 -20.05
N VAL A 33 -17.44 -11.28 -20.34
CA VAL A 33 -16.31 -11.58 -19.46
C VAL A 33 -15.04 -11.04 -20.08
N THR A 34 -14.21 -10.40 -19.27
CA THR A 34 -12.84 -10.07 -19.65
C THR A 34 -11.92 -10.75 -18.65
N VAL A 35 -10.95 -11.51 -19.16
CA VAL A 35 -9.87 -12.07 -18.34
C VAL A 35 -8.63 -11.23 -18.58
N GLU A 36 -8.03 -10.72 -17.51
CA GLU A 36 -6.87 -9.84 -17.57
C GLU A 36 -5.72 -10.39 -16.72
N SER A 37 -4.50 -10.25 -17.23
CA SER A 37 -3.31 -10.52 -16.44
C SER A 37 -2.23 -9.50 -16.75
N GLY A 38 -1.30 -9.32 -15.82
CA GLY A 38 -0.18 -8.42 -16.03
C GLY A 38 0.54 -8.10 -14.74
N ALA A 39 1.35 -7.05 -14.80
CA ALA A 39 2.23 -6.63 -13.72
C ALA A 39 1.93 -5.18 -13.34
N THR A 40 1.69 -4.94 -12.05
CA THR A 40 1.54 -3.61 -11.47
C THR A 40 2.40 -3.48 -10.22
N THR A 41 2.68 -2.28 -9.75
CA THR A 41 3.43 -2.10 -8.50
C THR A 41 2.50 -1.77 -7.33
N LEU A 42 2.70 -2.44 -6.19
CA LEU A 42 1.94 -2.27 -4.96
C LEU A 42 2.85 -1.83 -3.80
N PRO A 43 2.71 -0.60 -3.28
CA PRO A 43 3.42 -0.18 -2.07
C PRO A 43 2.67 -0.60 -0.81
N VAL A 44 3.41 -1.11 0.18
CA VAL A 44 2.91 -1.37 1.54
C VAL A 44 3.65 -0.45 2.50
N TYR A 45 2.89 0.35 3.25
CA TYR A 45 3.43 1.33 4.20
C TYR A 45 3.23 0.84 5.63
N THR A 46 4.21 1.10 6.49
CA THR A 46 4.01 0.96 7.93
C THR A 46 4.91 1.93 8.68
N GLY A 47 4.46 2.39 9.84
CA GLY A 47 5.26 3.25 10.66
C GLY A 47 4.68 3.41 12.05
N TYR A 48 5.42 4.13 12.88
CA TYR A 48 4.98 4.48 14.21
C TYR A 48 5.20 5.96 14.46
N ARG A 49 4.43 6.49 15.40
CA ARG A 49 4.57 7.82 15.95
C ARG A 49 4.55 7.70 17.48
N PHE A 50 5.52 8.31 18.12
CA PHE A 50 5.64 8.39 19.56
C PHE A 50 5.68 9.87 19.96
N VAL A 51 4.73 10.29 20.79
CA VAL A 51 4.62 11.67 21.26
C VAL A 51 5.33 11.76 22.61
N VAL A 52 6.53 12.33 22.62
CA VAL A 52 7.30 12.52 23.85
C VAL A 52 6.69 13.66 24.67
N ASP A 53 6.30 14.75 24.01
CA ASP A 53 5.51 15.86 24.52
C ASP A 53 4.81 16.59 23.36
N PRO A 54 3.87 17.54 23.59
CA PRO A 54 3.13 18.20 22.51
C PRO A 54 3.99 18.89 21.44
N GLY A 55 5.24 19.25 21.74
CA GLY A 55 6.19 19.85 20.81
C GLY A 55 7.30 18.91 20.33
N PHE A 56 7.30 17.64 20.76
CA PHE A 56 8.35 16.68 20.41
C PHE A 56 7.79 15.30 20.08
N VAL A 57 7.86 14.97 18.80
CA VAL A 57 7.35 13.72 18.24
C VAL A 57 8.50 12.97 17.58
N VAL A 58 8.63 11.69 17.91
CA VAL A 58 9.59 10.77 17.29
C VAL A 58 8.79 9.75 16.51
N GLY A 59 9.09 9.60 15.22
CA GLY A 59 8.36 8.67 14.37
C GLY A 59 9.21 8.21 13.21
N SER A 60 8.83 7.07 12.65
CA SER A 60 9.51 6.54 11.47
C SER A 60 8.55 5.70 10.65
N ALA A 61 8.57 5.91 9.34
CA ALA A 61 7.79 5.17 8.36
C ALA A 61 8.73 4.44 7.40
N THR A 62 8.25 3.30 6.89
CA THR A 62 8.90 2.57 5.81
C THR A 62 7.89 2.19 4.74
N LYS A 63 8.40 2.00 3.53
CA LYS A 63 7.66 1.57 2.35
C LYS A 63 8.38 0.36 1.77
N VAL A 64 7.66 -0.73 1.60
CA VAL A 64 8.12 -1.89 0.83
C VAL A 64 7.31 -1.95 -0.45
N THR A 65 7.98 -2.02 -1.61
CA THR A 65 7.31 -2.01 -2.92
C THR A 65 7.34 -3.41 -3.51
N TYR A 66 6.16 -3.92 -3.87
CA TYR A 66 6.00 -5.22 -4.49
C TYR A 66 5.62 -5.06 -5.96
N TRP A 67 6.10 -5.98 -6.78
CA TRP A 67 5.51 -6.26 -8.08
C TRP A 67 4.36 -7.24 -7.88
N GLN A 68 3.19 -6.84 -8.34
CA GLN A 68 1.95 -7.60 -8.28
C GLN A 68 1.66 -8.18 -9.66
N PHE A 69 1.71 -9.49 -9.75
CA PHE A 69 1.35 -10.26 -10.93
C PHE A 69 -0.08 -10.77 -10.75
N SER A 70 -1.04 -10.10 -11.37
CA SER A 70 -2.46 -10.35 -11.17
C SER A 70 -3.07 -11.25 -12.25
N LEU A 71 -4.09 -12.00 -11.87
CA LEU A 71 -5.07 -12.61 -12.75
C LEU A 71 -6.45 -12.12 -12.29
N ASN A 72 -7.09 -11.30 -13.12
CA ASN A 72 -8.37 -10.68 -12.84
C ASN A 72 -9.43 -11.18 -13.82
N ILE A 73 -10.65 -11.31 -13.32
CA ILE A 73 -11.84 -11.58 -14.11
C ILE A 73 -12.76 -10.39 -13.90
N GLN A 74 -13.18 -9.77 -15.00
CA GLN A 74 -14.20 -8.74 -15.02
C GLN A 74 -15.47 -9.29 -15.67
N TYR A 75 -16.62 -8.99 -15.09
CA TYR A 75 -17.92 -9.33 -15.64
C TYR A 75 -18.76 -8.06 -15.84
N THR A 76 -19.20 -7.81 -17.07
CA THR A 76 -20.08 -6.68 -17.40
C THR A 76 -21.45 -6.89 -16.78
N ILE A 77 -21.70 -6.18 -15.69
CA ILE A 77 -22.96 -6.24 -14.95
C ILE A 77 -24.02 -5.36 -15.59
N TRP A 78 -23.62 -4.21 -16.15
CA TRP A 78 -24.55 -3.23 -16.69
C TRP A 78 -23.92 -2.40 -17.80
N ARG A 79 -24.71 -2.09 -18.83
CA ARG A 79 -24.34 -1.21 -19.95
C ARG A 79 -25.29 -0.01 -20.00
N PRO A 80 -25.06 1.04 -19.19
CA PRO A 80 -25.92 2.22 -19.17
C PRO A 80 -26.03 2.93 -20.52
N ALA A 81 -24.96 2.91 -21.31
CA ALA A 81 -24.90 3.52 -22.64
C ALA A 81 -24.07 2.65 -23.59
N LYS A 82 -24.21 2.85 -24.90
CA LYS A 82 -23.52 2.05 -25.92
C LYS A 82 -21.99 2.00 -25.77
N GLN A 83 -21.40 3.03 -25.17
CA GLN A 83 -19.96 3.21 -25.00
C GLN A 83 -19.53 3.06 -23.53
N LEU A 84 -20.42 2.71 -22.61
CA LEU A 84 -20.15 2.74 -21.18
C LEU A 84 -20.54 1.41 -20.54
N ASP A 85 -19.55 0.71 -20.00
CA ASP A 85 -19.69 -0.60 -19.36
C ASP A 85 -19.31 -0.48 -17.88
N LEU A 86 -20.22 -0.92 -17.00
CA LEU A 86 -19.95 -1.14 -15.59
C LEU A 86 -19.67 -2.63 -15.38
N ASN A 87 -18.54 -2.94 -14.75
CA ASN A 87 -18.10 -4.30 -14.50
C ASN A 87 -17.85 -4.55 -13.01
N ALA A 88 -18.14 -5.77 -12.57
CA ALA A 88 -17.63 -6.31 -11.31
C ALA A 88 -16.30 -7.01 -11.57
N LEU A 89 -15.36 -6.88 -10.64
CA LEU A 89 -14.01 -7.44 -10.74
C LEU A 89 -13.73 -8.36 -9.56
N ALA A 90 -13.13 -9.52 -9.84
CA ALA A 90 -12.50 -10.36 -8.85
C ALA A 90 -11.12 -10.80 -9.35
N GLY A 91 -10.14 -10.88 -8.45
CA GLY A 91 -8.78 -11.21 -8.85
C GLY A 91 -7.95 -11.88 -7.78
N LEU A 92 -6.89 -12.53 -8.23
CA LEU A 92 -5.83 -13.09 -7.42
C LEU A 92 -4.50 -12.53 -7.91
N ALA A 93 -3.54 -12.37 -7.00
CA ALA A 93 -2.21 -11.94 -7.40
C ALA A 93 -1.10 -12.58 -6.56
N VAL A 94 0.01 -12.84 -7.24
CA VAL A 94 1.30 -13.12 -6.61
C VAL A 94 2.05 -11.80 -6.49
N ASN A 95 2.47 -11.47 -5.28
CA ASN A 95 3.21 -10.25 -5.00
C ASN A 95 4.63 -10.62 -4.60
N THR A 96 5.61 -9.97 -5.21
CA THR A 96 7.02 -10.26 -4.99
C THR A 96 7.83 -8.98 -4.91
N GLU A 97 8.76 -8.94 -3.96
CA GLU A 97 9.71 -7.85 -3.79
C GLU A 97 10.88 -8.08 -4.75
N LEU A 98 10.88 -7.37 -5.89
CA LEU A 98 11.93 -7.48 -6.92
C LEU A 98 12.99 -6.38 -6.82
N GLY A 99 12.74 -5.34 -6.01
CA GLY A 99 13.82 -4.49 -5.54
C GLY A 99 14.64 -5.25 -4.52
N GLU A 100 15.92 -4.95 -4.38
CA GLU A 100 16.55 -5.17 -3.08
C GLU A 100 16.09 -3.99 -2.23
N SER A 101 15.00 -4.13 -1.47
CA SER A 101 14.74 -3.19 -0.39
C SER A 101 15.97 -3.24 0.53
N LEU A 102 16.91 -2.31 0.34
CA LEU A 102 18.08 -2.04 1.19
C LEU A 102 17.64 -1.49 2.55
N LEU A 103 16.52 -1.98 3.08
CA LEU A 103 16.05 -1.71 4.40
C LEU A 103 16.90 -2.56 5.33
N SER A 104 17.86 -1.91 6.00
CA SER A 104 18.59 -2.53 7.09
C SER A 104 17.60 -3.18 8.06
N PRO A 105 17.71 -4.50 8.33
CA PRO A 105 16.75 -5.23 9.15
C PRO A 105 16.56 -4.60 10.53
N THR A 106 17.64 -4.04 11.07
CA THR A 106 17.63 -3.26 12.29
C THR A 106 18.51 -2.02 12.13
N TYR A 107 18.04 -0.88 12.62
CA TYR A 107 18.84 0.32 12.73
C TYR A 107 18.43 1.13 13.96
N GLN A 108 19.32 2.03 14.39
CA GLN A 108 19.10 2.88 15.54
C GLN A 108 18.93 4.33 15.11
N THR A 109 18.04 5.04 15.77
CA THR A 109 17.91 6.49 15.64
C THR A 109 17.95 7.14 17.01
N ILE A 110 18.51 8.34 17.05
CA ILE A 110 18.59 9.16 18.26
C ILE A 110 17.96 10.51 17.91
N ALA A 111 16.92 10.89 18.66
CA ALA A 111 16.31 12.19 18.56
C ALA A 111 16.51 12.92 19.88
N THR A 112 16.97 14.17 19.82
CA THR A 112 17.24 14.97 21.01
C THR A 112 16.48 16.28 20.93
N LYS A 113 15.89 16.68 22.06
CA LYS A 113 15.30 17.99 22.27
C LYS A 113 15.97 18.67 23.46
N THR A 114 16.25 19.95 23.31
CA THR A 114 16.65 20.83 24.42
C THR A 114 15.39 21.39 25.08
N ASN A 115 15.28 21.21 26.38
CA ASN A 115 14.17 21.69 27.19
C ASN A 115 14.41 23.18 27.58
N PRO A 116 13.35 23.92 27.98
CA PRO A 116 13.49 25.34 28.36
C PRO A 116 14.42 25.60 29.55
N ASP A 117 14.63 24.59 30.41
CA ASP A 117 15.56 24.64 31.55
C ASP A 117 17.02 24.33 31.17
N GLY A 118 17.30 24.14 29.88
CA GLY A 118 18.62 23.79 29.36
C GLY A 118 18.96 22.29 29.43
N SER A 119 18.11 21.46 30.06
CA SER A 119 18.28 20.00 30.05
C SER A 119 17.99 19.41 28.68
N GLN A 120 18.48 18.19 28.40
CA GLN A 120 18.20 17.49 27.14
C GLN A 120 17.33 16.25 27.37
N THR A 121 16.28 16.15 26.57
CA THR A 121 15.50 14.94 26.40
C THR A 121 16.03 14.17 25.19
N THR A 122 16.66 13.02 25.42
CA THR A 122 17.14 12.14 24.34
C THR A 122 16.22 10.93 24.25
N THR A 123 15.70 10.65 23.05
CA THR A 123 14.94 9.44 22.75
C THR A 123 15.75 8.58 21.79
N ARG A 124 16.16 7.39 22.26
CA ARG A 124 16.80 6.37 21.43
C ARG A 124 15.74 5.39 20.95
N SER A 125 15.75 5.08 19.66
CA SER A 125 14.85 4.10 19.05
C SER A 125 15.67 3.01 18.36
N THR A 126 15.47 1.75 18.75
CA THR A 126 15.94 0.59 17.99
C THR A 126 14.77 0.10 17.14
N ILE A 127 14.91 0.16 15.82
CA ILE A 127 13.85 -0.14 14.88
C ILE A 127 14.21 -1.40 14.12
N THR A 128 13.34 -2.40 14.16
CA THR A 128 13.48 -3.64 13.39
C THR A 128 12.34 -3.75 12.38
N THR A 129 12.68 -4.04 11.13
CA THR A 129 11.71 -4.25 10.04
C THR A 129 11.88 -5.64 9.46
N LEU A 130 10.82 -6.44 9.53
CA LEU A 130 10.74 -7.75 8.91
C LEU A 130 9.67 -7.71 7.83
N TYR A 131 10.00 -8.19 6.64
CA TYR A 131 9.04 -8.26 5.55
C TYR A 131 9.09 -9.61 4.82
N ARG A 132 7.97 -9.99 4.21
CA ARG A 132 7.89 -11.20 3.37
C ARG A 132 8.31 -10.85 1.95
N LYS A 133 9.26 -11.58 1.39
CA LYS A 133 9.65 -11.40 -0.03
C LYS A 133 8.49 -11.68 -1.00
N ASN A 134 7.67 -12.69 -0.69
CA ASN A 134 6.56 -13.11 -1.54
C ASN A 134 5.29 -13.31 -0.72
N PHE A 135 4.13 -12.96 -1.29
CA PHE A 135 2.81 -13.25 -0.70
C PHE A 135 1.69 -13.28 -1.74
N LEU A 136 0.60 -13.96 -1.39
CA LEU A 136 -0.64 -13.98 -2.18
C LEU A 136 -1.61 -12.91 -1.68
N SER A 137 -2.31 -12.29 -2.64
CA SER A 137 -3.44 -11.41 -2.36
C SER A 137 -4.62 -11.74 -3.25
N SER A 138 -5.80 -11.31 -2.82
CA SER A 138 -7.00 -11.29 -3.65
C SER A 138 -7.54 -9.87 -3.76
N SER A 139 -8.33 -9.61 -4.79
CA SER A 139 -9.00 -8.33 -5.02
C SER A 139 -10.47 -8.56 -5.32
N LEU A 140 -11.29 -7.61 -4.88
CA LEU A 140 -12.68 -7.46 -5.32
C LEU A 140 -12.90 -5.99 -5.65
N GLY A 141 -13.63 -5.70 -6.70
CA GLY A 141 -13.79 -4.32 -7.14
C GLY A 141 -14.88 -4.10 -8.16
N VAL A 142 -14.94 -2.86 -8.62
CA VAL A 142 -15.82 -2.42 -9.70
C VAL A 142 -15.01 -1.58 -10.68
N SER A 143 -15.34 -1.68 -11.96
CA SER A 143 -14.73 -0.88 -13.01
C SER A 143 -15.77 -0.19 -13.87
N LEU A 144 -15.47 1.03 -14.29
CA LEU A 144 -16.22 1.77 -15.29
C LEU A 144 -15.34 1.93 -16.52
N THR A 145 -15.81 1.43 -17.66
CA THR A 145 -15.07 1.46 -18.93
C THR A 145 -15.83 2.31 -19.92
N TYR A 146 -15.18 3.37 -20.42
CA TYR A 146 -15.72 4.22 -21.47
C TYR A 146 -14.93 4.03 -22.76
N GLN A 147 -15.63 3.68 -23.83
CA GLN A 147 -15.05 3.55 -25.16
C GLN A 147 -14.92 4.92 -25.81
N LEU A 148 -13.69 5.46 -25.80
CA LEU A 148 -13.37 6.77 -26.37
C LEU A 148 -13.38 6.73 -27.90
N ALA A 149 -12.83 5.66 -28.48
CA ALA A 149 -12.75 5.46 -29.93
C ALA A 149 -12.90 3.98 -30.27
N SER A 150 -12.95 3.63 -31.55
CA SER A 150 -13.11 2.22 -31.97
C SER A 150 -11.99 1.28 -31.47
N LEU A 151 -10.84 1.84 -31.10
CA LEU A 151 -9.65 1.10 -30.65
C LEU A 151 -9.20 1.46 -29.24
N PHE A 152 -9.83 2.44 -28.57
CA PHE A 152 -9.34 2.97 -27.29
C PHE A 152 -10.44 3.05 -26.25
N ASP A 153 -10.11 2.58 -25.06
CA ASP A 153 -10.94 2.71 -23.87
C ASP A 153 -10.21 3.47 -22.78
N ILE A 154 -10.99 4.19 -21.97
CA ILE A 154 -10.57 4.70 -20.67
C ILE A 154 -11.26 3.84 -19.63
N ASN A 155 -10.52 3.39 -18.63
CA ASN A 155 -11.04 2.55 -17.58
C ASN A 155 -10.65 3.11 -16.21
N VAL A 156 -11.64 3.14 -15.31
CA VAL A 156 -11.46 3.50 -13.91
C VAL A 156 -11.87 2.31 -13.07
N GLN A 157 -10.96 1.80 -12.24
CA GLN A 157 -11.23 0.68 -11.33
C GLN A 157 -11.04 1.11 -9.89
N VAL A 158 -11.91 0.63 -9.01
CA VAL A 158 -11.72 0.70 -7.57
C VAL A 158 -11.73 -0.71 -7.03
N ASN A 159 -10.64 -1.07 -6.35
CA ASN A 159 -10.43 -2.42 -5.85
C ASN A 159 -10.16 -2.39 -4.34
N ARG A 160 -10.84 -3.27 -3.61
CA ARG A 160 -10.46 -3.68 -2.26
C ARG A 160 -9.46 -4.84 -2.38
N LEU A 161 -8.28 -4.65 -1.81
CA LEU A 161 -7.24 -5.66 -1.73
C LEU A 161 -7.32 -6.40 -0.40
N PHE A 162 -7.06 -7.69 -0.44
CA PHE A 162 -7.03 -8.58 0.71
C PHE A 162 -5.74 -9.37 0.74
N SER A 163 -5.15 -9.50 1.92
CA SER A 163 -4.07 -10.44 2.18
C SER A 163 -4.35 -11.15 3.50
N SER A 164 -4.11 -12.47 3.51
CA SER A 164 -4.39 -13.32 4.67
C SER A 164 -3.41 -13.14 5.81
N LYS A 165 -2.25 -12.48 5.57
CA LYS A 165 -1.19 -12.32 6.55
C LYS A 165 -0.63 -10.91 6.53
N ASN A 166 -0.07 -10.50 7.67
CA ASN A 166 0.80 -9.34 7.72
C ASN A 166 2.06 -9.62 6.90
N ILE A 167 2.43 -8.66 6.06
CA ILE A 167 3.52 -8.75 5.10
C ILE A 167 4.71 -7.96 5.60
N VAL A 168 4.48 -6.84 6.28
CA VAL A 168 5.52 -6.01 6.89
C VAL A 168 5.23 -5.90 8.38
N ASN A 169 6.16 -6.32 9.22
CA ASN A 169 6.14 -6.10 10.66
C ASN A 169 7.27 -5.15 11.01
N ARG A 170 6.96 -4.14 11.82
CA ARG A 170 7.94 -3.18 12.30
C ARG A 170 7.79 -3.06 13.80
N SER A 171 8.89 -3.24 14.52
CA SER A 171 8.95 -3.00 15.95
C SER A 171 9.92 -1.86 16.23
N ALA A 172 9.55 -1.02 17.19
CA ALA A 172 10.39 0.04 17.71
C ALA A 172 10.41 -0.06 19.22
N GLN A 173 11.62 -0.14 19.77
CA GLN A 173 11.85 0.01 21.20
C GLN A 173 12.40 1.41 21.44
N LEU A 174 11.67 2.21 22.20
CA LEU A 174 12.03 3.58 22.54
C LEU A 174 12.44 3.68 24.00
N GLN A 175 13.53 4.41 24.26
CA GLN A 175 13.99 4.73 25.61
C GLN A 175 14.32 6.22 25.70
N GLN A 176 13.86 6.87 26.77
CA GLN A 176 14.05 8.29 27.01
C GLN A 176 15.06 8.53 28.15
N SER A 177 15.96 9.49 28.00
CA SER A 177 16.90 9.87 29.07
C SER A 177 16.13 10.34 30.32
N GLY A 178 16.55 9.86 31.50
CA GLY A 178 15.87 10.16 32.78
C GLY A 178 14.64 9.29 33.07
N ASN A 179 14.26 8.40 32.15
CA ASN A 179 13.20 7.41 32.36
C ASN A 179 13.74 6.00 32.04
N SER A 180 13.76 5.11 33.03
CA SER A 180 14.24 3.73 32.85
C SER A 180 13.27 2.84 32.07
N SER A 181 12.04 3.31 31.81
CA SER A 181 11.03 2.56 31.09
C SER A 181 11.35 2.48 29.60
N SER A 182 11.24 1.27 29.04
CA SER A 182 11.27 1.05 27.60
C SER A 182 9.85 0.96 27.05
N TYR A 183 9.59 1.66 25.95
CA TYR A 183 8.31 1.63 25.25
C TYR A 183 8.45 0.81 23.97
N ASN A 184 7.58 -0.19 23.81
CA ASN A 184 7.58 -1.04 22.64
C ASN A 184 6.35 -0.74 21.78
N VAL A 185 6.59 -0.30 20.55
CA VAL A 185 5.54 -0.14 19.53
C VAL A 185 5.75 -1.19 18.45
N THR A 186 4.72 -1.97 18.16
CA THR A 186 4.74 -2.93 17.06
C THR A 186 3.62 -2.60 16.07
N THR A 187 3.99 -2.46 14.80
CA THR A 187 3.05 -2.27 13.70
C THR A 187 3.14 -3.42 12.72
N LYS A 188 1.99 -3.76 12.15
CA LYS A 188 1.87 -4.87 11.20
C LYS A 188 1.02 -4.40 10.03
N ALA A 189 1.60 -4.34 8.85
CA ALA A 189 0.89 -3.96 7.63
C ALA A 189 0.72 -5.18 6.72
N GLY A 190 -0.49 -5.34 6.19
CA GLY A 190 -0.79 -6.22 5.06
C GLY A 190 -1.02 -5.41 3.78
N ALA A 191 -1.32 -6.08 2.68
CA ALA A 191 -1.75 -5.46 1.43
C ALA A 191 -3.26 -5.11 1.47
N GLY A 192 -3.83 -5.00 2.67
CA GLY A 192 -5.25 -4.73 2.86
C GLY A 192 -5.52 -3.24 2.69
N GLY A 193 -6.34 -2.86 1.71
CA GLY A 193 -6.58 -1.45 1.42
C GLY A 193 -7.51 -1.23 0.25
N LEU A 194 -7.87 0.04 0.02
CA LEU A 194 -8.53 0.48 -1.20
C LEU A 194 -7.46 0.94 -2.18
N SER A 195 -7.65 0.62 -3.46
CA SER A 195 -6.81 1.08 -4.56
C SER A 195 -7.68 1.57 -5.69
N ALA A 196 -7.18 2.56 -6.43
CA ALA A 196 -7.80 3.07 -7.63
C ALA A 196 -6.81 2.93 -8.80
N LEU A 197 -7.30 2.43 -9.93
CA LEU A 197 -6.55 2.32 -11.18
C LEU A 197 -7.24 3.20 -12.23
N LEU A 198 -6.46 4.04 -12.90
CA LEU A 198 -6.87 4.73 -14.11
C LEU A 198 -6.01 4.17 -15.25
N SER A 199 -6.62 3.68 -16.31
CA SER A 199 -5.91 3.11 -17.45
C SER A 199 -6.49 3.56 -18.79
N VAL A 200 -5.62 3.53 -19.80
CA VAL A 200 -5.99 3.62 -21.22
C VAL A 200 -5.69 2.28 -21.85
N THR A 201 -6.68 1.69 -22.50
CA THR A 201 -6.57 0.37 -23.12
C THR A 201 -6.64 0.50 -24.63
N TYR A 202 -5.75 -0.19 -25.33
CA TYR A 202 -5.81 -0.36 -26.78
C TYR A 202 -6.43 -1.72 -27.13
N ARG A 203 -7.43 -1.73 -28.02
CA ARG A 203 -8.09 -2.94 -28.51
C ARG A 203 -7.42 -3.42 -29.80
N PHE A 204 -6.78 -4.57 -29.73
CA PHE A 204 -6.37 -5.29 -30.93
C PHE A 204 -7.61 -5.90 -31.59
N LYS A 205 -7.96 -5.44 -32.80
CA LYS A 205 -9.00 -6.11 -33.60
C LYS A 205 -8.38 -7.34 -34.27
N THR A 206 -8.93 -8.52 -34.00
CA THR A 206 -8.74 -9.66 -34.89
C THR A 206 -9.59 -9.45 -36.13
N THR A 207 -8.96 -9.22 -37.28
CA THR A 207 -9.59 -9.36 -38.58
C THR A 207 -9.99 -10.83 -38.74
N ASN A 208 -11.29 -11.10 -38.68
CA ASN A 208 -11.89 -12.31 -39.25
C ASN A 208 -12.45 -11.96 -40.62
#